data_AF-A0A1H0A8F5-F1
#
_entry.id   AF-A0A1H0A8F5-F1
#
_cell.length_a   1.000
_cell.length_b   1.000
_cell.length_c   1.000
_cell.angle_alpha   90.00
_cell.angle_beta   90.00
_cell.angle_gamma   90.00
#
_symmetry.space_group_name_H-M   'P 1'
#
loop_
_entity.id
_entity.type
_entity.pdbx_description
1 polymer ?
#
loop_
_entity_poly.entity_id
_entity_poly.type
_entity_poly.pdbx_seq_one_letter_code
_entity_poly.pdbx_strand_id
1 'polypeptide(L)'
;MPTATPSPLDLGHAARLASIRAGTIGTPTWAQVSSTHGYHAVSLLRHFLADDGAPLAGPVTVTASSFPAPLLQPLGRDGWSAVPAVEPGETVLATLAFDGGRTGVYEFTSNQWHNPLLSRRVLVRGTLGEILDDAVTRWVPDAGPVTSRIECRRTGRDLNLEGNDLVHASLDGRVLYRNPWVGMRMSEDDLVVATILADAGSWVREEGPAPYPLAQACQDHLLSCAIDEAGASGRDVTTDVEDWA
;
A
#
# COMPACT_ATOMS: atom_id res chain seq x y z
N MET A 1 11.92 -10.60 -11.40
CA MET A 1 12.52 -9.36 -10.88
C MET A 1 11.96 -9.13 -9.48
N PRO A 2 12.74 -8.68 -8.49
CA PRO A 2 12.16 -8.03 -7.33
C PRO A 2 11.48 -6.75 -7.82
N THR A 3 10.21 -6.57 -7.50
CA THR A 3 9.44 -5.35 -7.80
C THR A 3 10.15 -4.18 -7.15
N ALA A 4 10.67 -3.27 -7.98
CA ALA A 4 11.23 -2.00 -7.53
C ALA A 4 10.07 -1.12 -7.07
N THR A 5 9.93 -0.96 -5.77
CA THR A 5 8.80 -0.27 -5.17
C THR A 5 9.11 1.22 -4.99
N PRO A 6 8.15 2.08 -5.34
CA PRO A 6 7.46 2.84 -4.31
C PRO A 6 5.96 2.48 -4.29
N SER A 7 5.56 1.72 -3.27
CA SER A 7 4.23 1.16 -3.07
C SER A 7 3.14 2.24 -2.98
N PRO A 8 3.45 3.45 -2.47
CA PRO A 8 2.54 4.58 -2.52
C PRO A 8 2.18 5.07 -3.93
N LEU A 9 2.99 4.78 -4.96
CA LEU A 9 2.75 5.26 -6.33
C LEU A 9 1.81 4.37 -7.15
N ASP A 10 1.47 3.18 -6.65
CA ASP A 10 0.41 2.37 -7.25
C ASP A 10 -0.87 3.20 -7.35
N LEU A 11 -1.56 3.17 -8.48
CA LEU A 11 -2.66 4.10 -8.74
C LEU A 11 -3.77 3.97 -7.69
N GLY A 12 -4.07 2.75 -7.25
CA GLY A 12 -5.01 2.49 -6.16
C GLY A 12 -4.54 3.12 -4.85
N HIS A 13 -3.29 2.88 -4.45
CA HIS A 13 -2.74 3.48 -3.22
C HIS A 13 -2.62 5.02 -3.31
N ALA A 14 -2.21 5.57 -4.45
CA ALA A 14 -2.11 7.00 -4.69
C ALA A 14 -3.46 7.69 -4.57
N ALA A 15 -4.54 7.07 -5.09
CA ALA A 15 -5.90 7.57 -4.93
C ALA A 15 -6.36 7.53 -3.46
N ARG A 16 -6.10 6.45 -2.73
CA ARG A 16 -6.40 6.34 -1.29
C ARG A 16 -5.66 7.41 -0.48
N LEU A 17 -4.37 7.61 -0.74
CA LEU A 17 -3.57 8.67 -0.11
C LEU A 17 -4.09 10.07 -0.44
N ALA A 18 -4.50 10.32 -1.68
CA ALA A 18 -5.10 11.60 -2.07
C ALA A 18 -6.42 11.85 -1.33
N SER A 19 -7.23 10.81 -1.12
CA SER A 19 -8.46 10.88 -0.33
C SER A 19 -8.18 11.19 1.14
N ILE A 20 -7.18 10.52 1.75
CA ILE A 20 -6.75 10.77 3.14
C ILE A 20 -6.27 12.20 3.32
N ARG A 21 -5.36 12.68 2.45
CA ARG A 21 -4.83 14.06 2.49
C ARG A 21 -5.90 15.12 2.26
N ALA A 22 -7.00 14.77 1.58
CA ALA A 22 -8.14 15.66 1.44
C ALA A 22 -9.01 15.74 2.71
N GLY A 23 -8.67 15.03 3.79
CA GLY A 23 -9.43 14.97 5.03
C GLY A 23 -10.70 14.14 4.94
N THR A 24 -10.86 13.32 3.88
CA THR A 24 -12.10 12.60 3.56
C THR A 24 -12.58 11.69 4.70
N ILE A 25 -11.65 11.14 5.48
CA ILE A 25 -11.93 10.29 6.64
C ILE A 25 -11.46 10.92 7.97
N GLY A 26 -11.15 12.22 7.98
CA GLY A 26 -10.56 12.90 9.15
C GLY A 26 -9.13 12.45 9.41
N THR A 27 -8.73 12.41 10.69
CA THR A 27 -7.38 11.98 11.11
C THR A 27 -7.30 10.45 11.13
N PRO A 28 -6.39 9.82 10.36
CA PRO A 28 -6.17 8.38 10.41
C PRO A 28 -5.63 7.94 11.76
N THR A 29 -6.17 6.85 12.30
CA THR A 29 -5.74 6.25 13.57
C THR A 29 -5.40 4.78 13.45
N TRP A 30 -5.91 4.11 12.42
CA TRP A 30 -5.70 2.67 12.20
C TRP A 30 -5.51 2.38 10.72
N ALA A 31 -4.52 1.57 10.37
CA ALA A 31 -4.33 1.06 9.01
C ALA A 31 -4.01 -0.43 9.04
N GLN A 32 -4.52 -1.19 8.07
CA GLN A 32 -4.22 -2.60 7.88
C GLN A 32 -3.86 -2.86 6.41
N VAL A 33 -2.78 -3.57 6.17
CA VAL A 33 -2.28 -3.92 4.83
C VAL A 33 -2.01 -5.41 4.76
N SER A 34 -2.60 -6.06 3.76
CA SER A 34 -2.32 -7.45 3.39
C SER A 34 -1.98 -7.66 1.91
N SER A 35 -1.67 -6.59 1.18
CA SER A 35 -1.45 -6.64 -0.27
C SER A 35 0.00 -6.93 -0.68
N THR A 36 0.98 -6.64 0.18
CA THR A 36 2.42 -6.64 -0.14
C THR A 36 3.26 -7.02 1.09
N HIS A 37 4.53 -7.37 0.88
CA HIS A 37 5.40 -7.92 1.93
C HIS A 37 6.34 -6.88 2.56
N GLY A 38 6.69 -7.10 3.82
CA GLY A 38 7.80 -6.42 4.50
C GLY A 38 7.77 -4.89 4.38
N TYR A 39 8.91 -4.30 4.02
CA TYR A 39 9.09 -2.84 3.93
C TYR A 39 8.11 -2.14 2.96
N HIS A 40 7.55 -2.84 1.98
CA HIS A 40 6.50 -2.27 1.12
C HIS A 40 5.20 -2.02 1.90
N ALA A 41 4.82 -2.96 2.76
CA ALA A 41 3.63 -2.81 3.60
C ALA A 41 3.86 -1.74 4.67
N VAL A 42 5.06 -1.72 5.26
CA VAL A 42 5.46 -0.68 6.22
C VAL A 42 5.35 0.71 5.59
N SER A 43 5.89 0.88 4.38
CA SER A 43 5.79 2.13 3.63
C SER A 43 4.34 2.58 3.50
N LEU A 44 3.43 1.69 3.06
CA LEU A 44 2.01 1.98 2.98
C LEU A 44 1.39 2.35 4.33
N LEU A 45 1.67 1.60 5.40
CA LEU A 45 1.14 1.89 6.74
C LEU A 45 1.55 3.29 7.22
N ARG A 46 2.83 3.65 7.08
CA ARG A 46 3.35 4.96 7.45
C ARG A 46 2.72 6.11 6.66
N HIS A 47 2.49 5.90 5.36
CA HIS A 47 1.86 6.91 4.51
C HIS A 47 0.34 7.01 4.73
N PHE A 48 -0.35 5.89 4.97
CA PHE A 48 -1.80 5.90 5.22
C PHE A 48 -2.17 6.47 6.58
N LEU A 49 -1.30 6.33 7.58
CA LEU A 49 -1.51 6.87 8.91
C LEU A 49 -1.12 8.34 9.03
N ALA A 50 -0.47 8.92 8.01
CA ALA A 50 -0.12 10.33 7.95
C ALA A 50 -1.31 11.17 7.48
N ASP A 51 -1.61 12.26 8.19
CA ASP A 51 -2.65 13.24 7.84
C ASP A 51 -2.08 14.48 7.14
N ASP A 52 -0.81 14.81 7.35
CA ASP A 52 -0.12 15.97 6.76
C ASP A 52 0.64 15.66 5.46
N GLY A 53 0.65 14.38 5.05
CA GLY A 53 1.29 13.90 3.83
C GLY A 53 2.76 13.52 3.99
N ALA A 54 3.38 13.73 5.16
CA ALA A 54 4.70 13.19 5.48
C ALA A 54 4.56 11.81 6.15
N PRO A 55 5.26 10.76 5.68
CA PRO A 55 5.13 9.44 6.28
C PRO A 55 5.50 9.47 7.76
N LEU A 56 4.75 8.73 8.59
CA LEU A 56 5.06 8.67 10.01
C LEU A 56 6.53 8.29 10.25
N ALA A 57 7.15 8.96 11.21
CA ALA A 57 8.51 8.73 11.69
C ALA A 57 8.48 8.73 13.23
N GLY A 58 9.62 8.51 13.84
CA GLY A 58 9.74 8.39 15.30
C GLY A 58 9.84 6.94 15.77
N PRO A 59 9.89 6.75 17.10
CA PRO A 59 9.93 5.41 17.69
C PRO A 59 8.67 4.61 17.35
N VAL A 60 8.84 3.32 17.13
CA VAL A 60 7.73 2.40 16.84
C VAL A 60 7.91 1.11 17.62
N THR A 61 6.90 0.73 18.40
CA THR A 61 6.85 -0.58 19.05
C THR A 61 6.13 -1.58 18.14
N VAL A 62 6.80 -2.68 17.84
CA VAL A 62 6.35 -3.75 16.97
C VAL A 62 6.11 -5.00 17.78
N THR A 63 4.94 -5.62 17.58
CA THR A 63 4.62 -6.95 18.10
C THR A 63 4.24 -7.83 16.92
N ALA A 64 4.65 -9.10 16.91
CA ALA A 64 4.37 -9.99 15.79
C ALA A 64 4.18 -11.44 16.22
N SER A 65 3.45 -12.18 15.41
CA SER A 65 3.25 -13.62 15.55
C SER A 65 3.09 -14.27 14.18
N SER A 66 3.65 -15.46 14.02
CA SER A 66 3.53 -16.26 12.80
C SER A 66 2.71 -17.51 13.07
N PHE A 67 1.83 -17.85 12.13
CA PHE A 67 0.94 -19.00 12.22
C PHE A 67 1.11 -19.90 10.99
N PRO A 68 1.21 -21.23 11.14
CA PRO A 68 1.22 -22.15 10.01
C PRO A 68 -0.05 -21.97 9.16
N ALA A 69 0.15 -21.73 7.87
CA ALA A 69 -0.90 -21.48 6.88
C ALA A 69 -0.56 -22.18 5.56
N PRO A 70 -0.59 -23.52 5.50
CA PRO A 70 -0.34 -24.25 4.27
C PRO A 70 -1.40 -23.89 3.21
N LEU A 71 -0.96 -23.61 1.99
CA LEU A 71 -1.84 -23.11 0.93
C LEU A 71 -1.45 -23.67 -0.43
N LEU A 72 -2.45 -23.86 -1.28
CA LEU A 72 -2.26 -24.18 -2.69
C LEU A 72 -1.49 -23.05 -3.39
N GLN A 73 -0.43 -23.39 -4.13
CA GLN A 73 0.37 -22.43 -4.90
C GLN A 73 0.14 -22.61 -6.41
N PRO A 74 -0.89 -21.96 -6.99
CA PRO A 74 -1.23 -22.11 -8.42
C PRO A 74 -0.37 -21.23 -9.34
N LEU A 75 0.31 -20.24 -8.79
CA LEU A 75 1.12 -19.28 -9.53
C LEU A 75 2.45 -19.09 -8.83
N GLY A 76 3.55 -19.28 -9.56
CA GLY A 76 4.90 -19.04 -9.09
C GLY A 76 5.70 -18.20 -10.09
N ARG A 77 7.03 -18.16 -9.91
CA ARG A 77 7.93 -17.39 -10.79
C ARG A 77 7.89 -17.85 -12.26
N ASP A 78 7.66 -19.14 -12.47
CA ASP A 78 7.59 -19.74 -13.82
C ASP A 78 6.19 -19.66 -14.44
N GLY A 79 5.26 -18.96 -13.79
CA GLY A 79 3.89 -18.80 -14.23
C GLY A 79 2.93 -19.81 -13.59
N TRP A 80 1.83 -20.08 -14.28
CA TRP A 80 0.74 -20.94 -13.80
C TRP A 80 1.18 -22.39 -13.74
N SER A 81 0.91 -23.05 -12.61
CA SER A 81 1.08 -24.50 -12.49
C SER A 81 -0.18 -25.23 -12.96
N ALA A 82 -0.02 -26.17 -13.89
CA ALA A 82 -1.11 -27.06 -14.32
C ALA A 82 -1.48 -28.10 -13.26
N VAL A 83 -0.57 -28.39 -12.32
CA VAL A 83 -0.76 -29.36 -11.23
C VAL A 83 -0.24 -28.73 -9.94
N PRO A 84 -0.99 -27.78 -9.35
CA PRO A 84 -0.54 -27.09 -8.15
C PRO A 84 -0.59 -28.01 -6.93
N ALA A 85 0.30 -27.76 -5.97
CA ALA A 85 0.35 -28.49 -4.70
C ALA A 85 0.11 -27.53 -3.53
N VAL A 86 -0.40 -28.09 -2.43
CA VAL A 86 -0.46 -27.39 -1.14
C VAL A 86 0.94 -27.41 -0.55
N GLU A 87 1.52 -26.24 -0.39
CA GLU A 87 2.87 -26.07 0.14
C GLU A 87 2.80 -25.54 1.57
N PRO A 88 3.80 -25.85 2.42
CA PRO A 88 3.98 -25.17 3.69
C PRO A 88 4.06 -23.65 3.50
N GLY A 89 3.44 -22.92 4.41
CA GLY A 89 3.43 -21.46 4.41
C GLY A 89 3.05 -20.96 5.81
N GLU A 90 3.10 -19.66 5.97
CA GLU A 90 2.76 -18.98 7.21
C GLU A 90 1.99 -17.69 6.95
N THR A 91 1.17 -17.30 7.93
CA THR A 91 0.59 -15.96 8.02
C THR A 91 1.28 -15.23 9.16
N VAL A 92 1.91 -14.11 8.83
CA VAL A 92 2.48 -13.18 9.81
C VAL A 92 1.44 -12.13 10.12
N LEU A 93 1.12 -11.96 11.40
CA LEU A 93 0.34 -10.84 11.93
C LEU A 93 1.25 -10.00 12.81
N ALA A 94 1.43 -8.73 12.45
CA ALA A 94 2.18 -7.78 13.24
C ALA A 94 1.40 -6.49 13.48
N THR A 95 1.59 -5.89 14.65
CA THR A 95 1.09 -4.55 14.98
C THR A 95 2.25 -3.60 15.17
N LEU A 96 2.13 -2.40 14.61
CA LEU A 96 3.11 -1.32 14.69
C LEU A 96 2.43 -0.15 15.39
N ALA A 97 2.83 0.10 16.63
CA ALA A 97 2.35 1.23 17.43
C ALA A 97 3.25 2.45 17.18
N PHE A 98 2.70 3.44 16.48
CA PHE A 98 3.34 4.72 16.23
C PHE A 98 2.90 5.76 17.28
N ASP A 99 3.65 6.85 17.36
CA ASP A 99 3.28 8.00 18.19
C ASP A 99 1.90 8.59 17.85
N GLY A 100 1.29 9.25 18.83
CA GLY A 100 -0.04 9.84 18.69
C GLY A 100 -1.18 8.82 18.67
N GLY A 101 -0.94 7.58 19.10
CA GLY A 101 -1.96 6.54 19.20
C GLY A 101 -2.38 5.95 17.85
N ARG A 102 -1.51 6.03 16.84
CA ARG A 102 -1.76 5.48 15.50
C ARG A 102 -1.23 4.05 15.44
N THR A 103 -2.04 3.13 14.91
CA THR A 103 -1.68 1.71 14.84
C THR A 103 -1.71 1.19 13.40
N GLY A 104 -0.60 0.62 12.96
CA GLY A 104 -0.53 -0.16 11.73
C GLY A 104 -0.68 -1.66 12.01
N VAL A 105 -1.34 -2.38 11.12
CA VAL A 105 -1.44 -3.84 11.14
C VAL A 105 -0.93 -4.40 9.83
N TYR A 106 0.09 -5.23 9.92
CA TYR A 106 0.61 -6.03 8.84
C TYR A 106 0.05 -7.43 8.96
N GLU A 107 -0.67 -7.90 7.94
CA GLU A 107 -1.18 -9.26 7.86
C GLU A 107 -0.77 -9.84 6.52
N PHE A 108 0.16 -10.77 6.50
CA PHE A 108 0.67 -11.29 5.24
C PHE A 108 0.82 -12.81 5.28
N THR A 109 0.17 -13.47 4.35
CA THR A 109 0.31 -14.91 4.13
C THR A 109 1.41 -15.18 3.09
N SER A 110 2.16 -16.25 3.23
CA SER A 110 3.15 -16.67 2.24
C SER A 110 2.53 -16.64 0.83
N ASN A 111 3.21 -15.97 -0.09
CA ASN A 111 2.79 -15.79 -1.48
C ASN A 111 1.56 -14.88 -1.73
N GLN A 112 1.08 -14.13 -0.74
CA GLN A 112 -0.12 -13.28 -0.80
C GLN A 112 -0.15 -12.26 -1.96
N TRP A 113 1.00 -11.68 -2.33
CA TRP A 113 1.04 -10.58 -3.30
C TRP A 113 0.70 -10.97 -4.74
N HIS A 114 0.91 -12.23 -5.15
CA HIS A 114 0.53 -12.72 -6.48
C HIS A 114 -0.39 -13.94 -6.47
N ASN A 115 -0.61 -14.60 -5.32
CA ASN A 115 -1.51 -15.75 -5.28
C ASN A 115 -2.97 -15.31 -5.53
N PRO A 116 -3.61 -15.78 -6.63
CA PRO A 116 -4.97 -15.38 -7.00
C PRO A 116 -6.05 -15.93 -6.06
N LEU A 117 -5.72 -16.87 -5.18
CA LEU A 117 -6.63 -17.43 -4.20
C LEU A 117 -6.73 -16.57 -2.94
N LEU A 118 -5.84 -15.61 -2.76
CA LEU A 118 -5.79 -14.75 -1.59
C LEU A 118 -6.34 -13.37 -1.94
N SER A 119 -7.33 -12.95 -1.17
CA SER A 119 -7.83 -11.57 -1.22
C SER A 119 -6.80 -10.64 -0.60
N ARG A 120 -6.54 -9.51 -1.26
CA ARG A 120 -5.71 -8.43 -0.73
C ARG A 120 -6.64 -7.42 -0.06
N ARG A 121 -6.20 -6.84 1.05
CA ARG A 121 -6.98 -5.86 1.81
C ARG A 121 -6.11 -4.65 2.13
N VAL A 122 -6.69 -3.47 1.93
CA VAL A 122 -6.24 -2.20 2.52
C VAL A 122 -7.41 -1.63 3.30
N LEU A 123 -7.21 -1.41 4.59
CA LEU A 123 -8.18 -0.72 5.44
C LEU A 123 -7.49 0.47 6.11
N VAL A 124 -8.09 1.65 6.05
CA VAL A 124 -7.65 2.84 6.78
C VAL A 124 -8.85 3.43 7.50
N ARG A 125 -8.78 3.58 8.81
CA ARG A 125 -9.83 4.23 9.61
C ARG A 125 -9.32 5.56 10.14
N GLY A 126 -10.18 6.55 10.08
CA GLY A 126 -9.96 7.85 10.68
C GLY A 126 -11.16 8.33 11.47
N THR A 127 -11.05 9.52 12.03
CA THR A 127 -12.04 10.09 12.95
C THR A 127 -13.41 10.37 12.32
N LEU A 128 -13.50 10.45 10.99
CA LEU A 128 -14.74 10.76 10.25
C LEU A 128 -15.20 9.62 9.34
N GLY A 129 -14.48 8.49 9.28
CA GLY A 129 -14.82 7.42 8.35
C GLY A 129 -13.73 6.37 8.17
N GLU A 130 -13.89 5.55 7.13
CA GLU A 130 -12.89 4.56 6.73
C GLU A 130 -12.82 4.36 5.21
N ILE A 131 -11.67 3.89 4.76
CA ILE A 131 -11.42 3.39 3.40
C ILE A 131 -11.20 1.89 3.53
N LEU A 132 -12.04 1.08 2.88
CA LEU A 132 -11.87 -0.36 2.74
C LEU A 132 -11.72 -0.71 1.26
N ASP A 133 -10.49 -1.04 0.87
CA ASP A 133 -10.05 -1.21 -0.51
C ASP A 133 -10.42 0.04 -1.32
N ASP A 134 -11.47 -0.04 -2.14
CA ASP A 134 -11.94 1.09 -2.93
C ASP A 134 -13.20 1.74 -2.34
N ALA A 135 -13.85 1.14 -1.35
CA ALA A 135 -15.01 1.72 -0.69
C ALA A 135 -14.56 2.81 0.30
N VAL A 136 -15.19 3.97 0.24
CA VAL A 136 -14.92 5.11 1.12
C VAL A 136 -16.20 5.47 1.86
N THR A 137 -16.26 5.14 3.14
CA THR A 137 -17.38 5.49 4.02
C THR A 137 -16.98 6.65 4.90
N ARG A 138 -17.79 7.72 4.94
CA ARG A 138 -17.49 8.90 5.74
C ARG A 138 -18.73 9.65 6.18
N TRP A 139 -18.58 10.50 7.18
CA TRP A 139 -19.59 11.49 7.54
C TRP A 139 -19.61 12.65 6.54
N VAL A 140 -20.80 12.97 6.02
CA VAL A 140 -21.05 14.15 5.17
C VAL A 140 -22.02 15.08 5.91
N PRO A 141 -21.67 16.37 6.09
CA PRO A 141 -22.59 17.35 6.68
C PRO A 141 -23.96 17.31 5.99
N ASP A 142 -25.03 17.35 6.79
CA ASP A 142 -26.44 17.34 6.35
C ASP A 142 -26.93 16.07 5.63
N ALA A 143 -26.05 15.14 5.27
CA ALA A 143 -26.39 13.86 4.64
C ALA A 143 -26.14 12.64 5.54
N GLY A 144 -25.31 12.76 6.57
CA GLY A 144 -24.96 11.66 7.47
C GLY A 144 -23.90 10.72 6.86
N PRO A 145 -23.89 9.42 7.20
CA PRO A 145 -22.92 8.48 6.66
C PRO A 145 -23.18 8.20 5.17
N VAL A 146 -22.15 8.43 4.34
CA VAL A 146 -22.18 8.18 2.90
C VAL A 146 -21.05 7.22 2.53
N THR A 147 -21.37 6.21 1.73
CA THR A 147 -20.39 5.32 1.12
C THR A 147 -20.33 5.58 -0.38
N SER A 148 -19.14 5.92 -0.87
CA SER A 148 -18.82 5.97 -2.29
C SER A 148 -17.64 5.07 -2.61
N ARG A 149 -17.23 5.00 -3.88
CA ARG A 149 -16.12 4.14 -4.32
C ARG A 149 -15.08 4.94 -5.08
N ILE A 150 -13.82 4.61 -4.87
CA ILE A 150 -12.73 4.98 -5.77
C ILE A 150 -12.91 4.16 -7.05
N GLU A 151 -13.14 4.84 -8.16
CA GLU A 151 -13.33 4.21 -9.46
C GLU A 151 -12.15 4.49 -10.37
N CYS A 152 -11.52 3.42 -10.85
CA CYS A 152 -10.45 3.46 -11.83
C CYS A 152 -11.04 3.36 -13.24
N ARG A 153 -10.98 4.46 -14.01
CA ARG A 153 -11.39 4.44 -15.42
C ARG A 153 -10.38 3.67 -16.24
N ARG A 154 -10.83 2.55 -16.83
CA ARG A 154 -10.10 1.80 -17.84
C ARG A 154 -10.83 1.90 -19.19
N THR A 155 -10.11 2.30 -20.24
CA THR A 155 -10.62 2.33 -21.61
C THR A 155 -10.56 0.92 -22.23
N GLY A 156 -11.16 0.74 -23.42
CA GLY A 156 -11.12 -0.54 -24.13
C GLY A 156 -12.07 -1.60 -23.56
N ARG A 157 -13.06 -1.19 -22.77
CA ARG A 157 -14.15 -2.02 -22.26
C ARG A 157 -15.46 -1.67 -22.97
N ASP A 158 -16.26 -2.68 -23.29
CA ASP A 158 -17.54 -2.56 -24.01
C ASP A 158 -17.41 -1.74 -25.31
N LEU A 159 -18.22 -0.68 -25.46
CA LEU A 159 -18.25 0.17 -26.65
C LEU A 159 -17.14 1.25 -26.65
N ASN A 160 -16.19 1.18 -25.72
CA ASN A 160 -15.05 2.09 -25.68
C ASN A 160 -13.96 1.64 -26.67
N LEU A 161 -13.82 2.35 -27.80
CA LEU A 161 -12.87 2.02 -28.87
C LEU A 161 -11.49 2.69 -28.70
N GLU A 162 -11.18 3.23 -27.52
CA GLU A 162 -9.95 4.02 -27.28
C GLU A 162 -8.71 3.16 -26.96
N GLY A 163 -8.83 1.82 -27.03
CA GLY A 163 -7.77 0.89 -26.60
C GLY A 163 -7.76 0.67 -25.08
N ASN A 164 -6.95 -0.28 -24.58
CA ASN A 164 -6.93 -0.65 -23.16
C ASN A 164 -5.87 0.15 -22.38
N ASP A 165 -6.31 1.18 -21.67
CA ASP A 165 -5.46 2.01 -20.82
C ASP A 165 -6.13 2.30 -19.49
N LEU A 166 -5.32 2.41 -18.44
CA LEU A 166 -5.75 2.98 -17.17
C LEU A 166 -5.60 4.50 -17.24
N VAL A 167 -6.67 5.26 -17.04
CA VAL A 167 -6.67 6.71 -17.31
C VAL A 167 -6.56 7.53 -16.03
N HIS A 168 -7.42 7.25 -15.06
CA HIS A 168 -7.46 7.96 -13.78
C HIS A 168 -8.15 7.12 -12.71
N ALA A 169 -7.96 7.52 -11.44
CA ALA A 169 -8.83 7.17 -10.33
C ALA A 169 -9.64 8.39 -9.90
N SER A 170 -10.92 8.18 -9.58
CA SER A 170 -11.84 9.23 -9.14
C SER A 170 -12.72 8.80 -7.97
N LEU A 171 -13.19 9.76 -7.20
CA LEU A 171 -14.13 9.57 -6.09
C LEU A 171 -15.15 10.71 -6.16
N ASP A 172 -16.45 10.38 -6.18
CA ASP A 172 -17.55 11.35 -6.21
C ASP A 172 -17.39 12.43 -7.30
N GLY A 173 -17.00 12.01 -8.51
CA GLY A 173 -16.78 12.89 -9.67
C GLY A 173 -15.48 13.70 -9.64
N ARG A 174 -14.69 13.64 -8.55
CA ARG A 174 -13.38 14.28 -8.46
C ARG A 174 -12.29 13.29 -8.84
N VAL A 175 -11.42 13.68 -9.78
CA VAL A 175 -10.21 12.92 -10.11
C VAL A 175 -9.19 13.04 -8.97
N LEU A 176 -8.82 11.90 -8.39
CA LEU A 176 -7.82 11.80 -7.31
C LEU A 176 -6.41 11.60 -7.84
N TYR A 177 -6.28 10.85 -8.95
CA TYR A 177 -5.00 10.55 -9.60
C TYR A 177 -5.18 10.46 -11.11
N ARG A 178 -4.20 10.93 -11.88
CA ARG A 178 -4.17 10.81 -13.35
C ARG A 178 -2.94 10.01 -13.75
N ASN A 179 -3.13 9.01 -14.62
CA ASN A 179 -2.02 8.27 -15.19
C ASN A 179 -1.26 9.17 -16.19
N PRO A 180 0.05 9.43 -15.99
CA PRO A 180 0.83 10.21 -16.95
C PRO A 180 1.24 9.41 -18.20
N TRP A 181 1.04 8.08 -18.20
CA TRP A 181 1.47 7.16 -19.26
C TRP A 181 0.29 6.60 -20.08
N VAL A 182 -0.79 7.38 -20.26
CA VAL A 182 -1.93 6.95 -21.08
C VAL A 182 -1.49 6.69 -22.53
N GLY A 183 -1.94 5.57 -23.09
CA GLY A 183 -1.60 5.10 -24.43
C GLY A 183 -0.54 4.00 -24.45
N MET A 184 0.11 3.75 -23.30
CA MET A 184 1.17 2.75 -23.17
C MET A 184 0.66 1.34 -22.82
N ARG A 185 -0.63 1.20 -22.46
CA ARG A 185 -1.29 -0.08 -22.13
C ARG A 185 -0.60 -0.88 -21.02
N MET A 186 0.07 -0.15 -20.12
CA MET A 186 0.82 -0.68 -18.99
C MET A 186 -0.11 -1.17 -17.87
N SER A 187 0.31 -2.24 -17.18
CA SER A 187 -0.33 -2.65 -15.93
C SER A 187 -0.06 -1.63 -14.81
N GLU A 188 -0.76 -1.72 -13.68
CA GLU A 188 -0.51 -0.80 -12.56
C GLU A 188 0.93 -0.89 -12.03
N ASP A 189 1.51 -2.10 -11.99
CA ASP A 189 2.91 -2.31 -11.61
C ASP A 189 3.87 -1.68 -12.65
N ASP A 190 3.60 -1.87 -13.94
CA ASP A 190 4.39 -1.23 -15.01
C ASP A 190 4.35 0.30 -14.90
N LEU A 191 3.20 0.89 -14.53
CA LEU A 191 3.06 2.33 -14.33
C LEU A 191 3.89 2.83 -13.15
N VAL A 192 3.93 2.08 -12.05
CA VAL A 192 4.79 2.38 -10.89
C VAL A 192 6.25 2.39 -11.32
N VAL A 193 6.68 1.35 -12.04
CA VAL A 193 8.05 1.22 -12.53
C VAL A 193 8.40 2.34 -13.53
N ALA A 194 7.53 2.65 -14.47
CA ALA A 194 7.75 3.74 -15.42
C ALA A 194 7.88 5.09 -14.71
N THR A 195 7.04 5.33 -13.70
CA THR A 195 7.03 6.58 -12.92
C THR A 195 8.30 6.73 -12.09
N ILE A 196 8.68 5.73 -11.30
CA ILE A 196 9.91 5.80 -10.47
C ILE A 196 11.17 5.99 -11.35
N LEU A 197 11.23 5.35 -12.53
CA LEU A 197 12.36 5.52 -13.45
C LEU A 197 12.41 6.92 -14.07
N ALA A 198 11.27 7.47 -14.45
CA ALA A 198 11.18 8.82 -14.98
C ALA A 198 11.52 9.88 -13.92
N ASP A 199 11.02 9.70 -12.70
CA ASP A 199 11.28 10.61 -11.58
C ASP A 199 12.75 10.50 -11.13
N ALA A 200 13.34 9.29 -11.10
CA ALA A 200 14.77 9.10 -10.86
C ALA A 200 15.62 9.79 -11.92
N GLY A 201 15.22 9.69 -13.20
CA GLY A 201 15.88 10.43 -14.28
C GLY A 201 15.84 11.94 -14.06
N SER A 202 14.69 12.48 -13.66
CA SER A 202 14.53 13.91 -13.34
C SER A 202 15.36 14.33 -12.14
N TRP A 203 15.42 13.50 -11.09
CA TRP A 203 16.24 13.74 -9.90
C TRP A 203 17.74 13.78 -10.22
N VAL A 204 18.26 12.84 -11.00
CA VAL A 204 19.67 12.79 -11.41
C VAL A 204 20.07 14.01 -12.26
N ARG A 205 19.11 14.61 -12.98
CA ARG A 205 19.31 15.86 -13.73
C ARG A 205 19.05 17.12 -12.91
N GLU A 206 18.77 16.99 -11.61
CA GLU A 206 18.42 18.10 -10.71
C GLU A 206 17.14 18.87 -11.15
N GLU A 207 16.26 18.20 -11.90
CA GLU A 207 15.00 18.75 -12.43
C GLU A 207 13.79 18.41 -11.53
N GLY A 208 13.99 17.55 -10.52
CA GLY A 208 12.93 17.10 -9.63
C GLY A 208 13.47 16.60 -8.28
N PRO A 209 12.58 16.38 -7.30
CA PRO A 209 12.96 15.84 -6.00
C PRO A 209 13.39 14.36 -6.13
N ALA A 210 14.04 13.84 -5.09
CA ALA A 210 14.30 12.41 -4.99
C ALA A 210 12.97 11.64 -5.03
N PRO A 211 12.82 10.63 -5.90
CA PRO A 211 11.54 9.96 -6.11
C PRO A 211 11.11 9.09 -4.92
N TYR A 212 12.09 8.54 -4.20
CA TYR A 212 11.90 7.89 -2.92
C TYR A 212 13.13 8.16 -2.04
N PRO A 213 13.05 9.07 -1.05
CA PRO A 213 14.21 9.45 -0.24
C PRO A 213 14.83 8.26 0.51
N LEU A 214 16.16 8.18 0.55
CA LEU A 214 16.89 7.10 1.22
C LEU A 214 16.50 6.95 2.69
N ALA A 215 16.35 8.06 3.40
CA ALA A 215 15.87 8.09 4.79
C ALA A 215 14.55 7.37 4.98
N GLN A 216 13.59 7.55 4.05
CA GLN A 216 12.30 6.87 4.12
C GLN A 216 12.47 5.36 3.90
N ALA A 217 13.28 4.97 2.92
CA ALA A 217 13.58 3.56 2.63
C ALA A 217 14.29 2.85 3.80
N CYS A 218 15.26 3.52 4.44
CA CYS A 218 15.94 3.01 5.62
C CYS A 218 14.96 2.79 6.77
N GLN A 219 14.07 3.76 7.04
CA GLN A 219 13.06 3.62 8.08
C GLN A 219 12.06 2.48 7.77
N ASP A 220 11.61 2.34 6.52
CA ASP A 220 10.72 1.24 6.14
C ASP A 220 11.36 -0.13 6.35
N HIS A 221 12.64 -0.22 6.00
CA HIS A 221 13.40 -1.44 6.14
C HIS A 221 13.66 -1.79 7.61
N LEU A 222 14.03 -0.80 8.44
CA LEU A 222 14.21 -0.98 9.89
C LEU A 222 12.96 -1.60 10.53
N LEU A 223 11.79 -1.01 10.27
CA LEU A 223 10.53 -1.51 10.82
C LEU A 223 10.16 -2.89 10.26
N SER A 224 10.51 -3.17 9.00
CA SER A 224 10.35 -4.53 8.44
C SER A 224 11.22 -5.54 9.19
N CYS A 225 12.47 -5.20 9.50
CA CYS A 225 13.34 -6.06 10.30
C CYS A 225 12.82 -6.22 11.74
N ALA A 226 12.23 -5.17 12.32
CA ALA A 226 11.60 -5.25 13.64
C ALA A 226 10.39 -6.20 13.67
N ILE A 227 9.61 -6.29 12.57
CA ILE A 227 8.54 -7.30 12.42
C ILE A 227 9.14 -8.72 12.47
N ASP A 228 10.20 -8.95 11.70
CA ASP A 228 10.87 -10.26 11.65
C ASP A 228 11.46 -10.62 13.02
N GLU A 229 12.12 -9.68 13.70
CA GLU A 229 12.69 -9.88 15.03
C GLU A 229 11.62 -10.14 16.10
N ALA A 230 10.53 -9.37 16.09
CA ALA A 230 9.42 -9.57 17.02
C ALA A 230 8.77 -10.95 16.81
N GLY A 231 8.58 -11.36 15.56
CA GLY A 231 8.00 -12.66 15.21
C GLY A 231 8.90 -13.82 15.62
N ALA A 232 10.22 -13.71 15.40
CA ALA A 232 11.19 -14.73 15.76
C ALA A 232 11.41 -14.86 17.27
N SER A 233 11.41 -13.73 18.00
CA SER A 233 11.70 -13.71 19.44
C SER A 233 10.47 -13.85 20.33
N GLY A 234 9.26 -13.62 19.80
CA GLY A 234 8.01 -13.58 20.55
C GLY A 234 7.94 -12.44 21.58
N ARG A 235 8.78 -11.41 21.43
CA ARG A 235 8.85 -10.24 22.30
C ARG A 235 8.59 -8.97 21.50
N ASP A 236 8.09 -7.95 22.17
CA ASP A 236 7.94 -6.62 21.60
C ASP A 236 9.32 -6.04 21.26
N VAL A 237 9.45 -5.45 20.07
CA VAL A 237 10.65 -4.75 19.60
C VAL A 237 10.33 -3.28 19.43
N THR A 238 11.07 -2.40 20.08
CA THR A 238 10.92 -0.94 19.89
C THR A 238 12.09 -0.42 19.11
N THR A 239 11.80 0.26 18.01
CA THR A 239 12.77 0.99 17.19
C THR A 239 12.89 2.42 17.69
N ASP A 240 14.11 2.97 17.69
CA ASP A 240 14.38 4.35 18.08
C ASP A 240 14.41 5.29 16.85
N VAL A 241 14.64 6.58 17.10
CA VAL A 241 14.91 7.55 16.03
C VAL A 241 16.36 7.40 15.58
N GLU A 242 16.55 7.11 14.31
CA GLU A 242 17.85 6.84 13.70
C GLU A 242 18.46 8.08 13.02
N ASP A 243 19.76 8.05 12.75
CA ASP A 243 20.54 9.18 12.21
C ASP A 243 20.06 9.70 10.83
N TRP A 244 19.23 8.93 10.12
CA TRP A 244 18.65 9.32 8.83
C TRP A 244 17.32 10.07 8.95
N ALA A 245 16.78 10.24 10.16
CA ALA A 245 15.49 10.89 10.40
C ALA A 245 15.48 12.39 10.04
#